data_AF-A0A2V8B9F7-F1
#
_entry.id   AF-A0A2V8B9F7-F1
#
_cell.length_a   1.000
_cell.length_b   1.000
_cell.length_c   1.000
_cell.angle_alpha   90.00
_cell.angle_beta   90.00
_cell.angle_gamma   90.00
#
_symmetry.space_group_name_H-M   'P 1'
#
loop_
_entity.id
_entity.type
_entity.pdbx_description
1 polymer ?
#
loop_
_entity_poly.entity_id
_entity_poly.type
_entity_poly.pdbx_seq_one_letter_code
_entity_poly.pdbx_strand_id
1 'polypeptide(L)'
;MTTERRLDDGRIELIDTRRVEVSLLYNDDLAPVPLARRTWSTYNYAALWVSMAHCIPTYMLASGLMASGMNWSQALVTILLGNTIVLIPILLNSHPGTKYGIPFPVFARAAYGTLGSNVPALMRALVACGWFGIQAWIGGEALDVFFKTIVPAWPTLLGAGIGGHTTTAWLSFLLFWGLNVFIIYRGMDLVRAVENWA
;
A
#
# COMPACT_ATOMS: atom_id res chain seq x y z
N MET A 1 -27.68 -13.84 -26.10
CA MET A 1 -26.79 -12.67 -26.28
C MET A 1 -25.53 -12.91 -25.48
N THR A 2 -24.37 -12.77 -26.09
CA THR A 2 -23.08 -13.13 -25.49
C THR A 2 -22.68 -12.07 -24.45
N THR A 3 -22.88 -12.39 -23.18
CA THR A 3 -22.65 -11.46 -22.05
C THR A 3 -21.17 -11.14 -21.82
N GLU A 4 -20.28 -12.00 -22.34
CA GLU A 4 -18.82 -11.92 -22.16
C GLU A 4 -18.06 -12.06 -23.49
N ARG A 5 -16.96 -11.33 -23.63
CA ARG A 5 -15.95 -11.49 -24.68
C ARG A 5 -14.76 -12.22 -24.08
N ARG A 6 -14.42 -13.39 -24.62
CA ARG A 6 -13.16 -14.09 -24.34
C ARG A 6 -12.17 -13.80 -25.45
N LEU A 7 -10.96 -13.41 -25.09
CA LEU A 7 -9.86 -13.20 -26.03
C LEU A 7 -8.98 -14.47 -26.08
N ASP A 8 -8.24 -14.62 -27.18
CA ASP A 8 -7.33 -15.75 -27.41
C ASP A 8 -6.19 -15.84 -26.37
N ASP A 9 -5.90 -14.73 -25.68
CA ASP A 9 -4.92 -14.65 -24.59
C ASP A 9 -5.50 -15.03 -23.20
N GLY A 10 -6.76 -15.48 -23.16
CA GLY A 10 -7.44 -15.94 -21.95
C GLY A 10 -8.07 -14.83 -21.10
N ARG A 11 -7.96 -13.55 -21.49
CA ARG A 11 -8.65 -12.44 -20.81
C ARG A 11 -10.15 -12.45 -21.10
N ILE A 12 -10.93 -12.04 -20.10
CA ILE A 12 -12.39 -11.99 -20.19
C ILE A 12 -12.85 -10.56 -19.91
N GLU A 13 -13.73 -10.07 -20.76
CA GLU A 13 -14.38 -8.77 -20.62
C GLU A 13 -15.90 -8.94 -20.63
N LEU A 14 -16.58 -8.23 -19.73
CA LEU A 14 -18.03 -8.17 -19.71
C LEU A 14 -18.50 -7.15 -20.75
N ILE A 15 -19.23 -7.60 -21.77
CA ILE A 15 -19.77 -6.74 -22.84
C ILE A 15 -21.10 -6.11 -22.39
N ASP A 16 -21.89 -6.86 -21.61
CA ASP A 16 -23.17 -6.39 -21.09
C ASP A 16 -23.09 -6.17 -19.57
N THR A 17 -22.85 -4.92 -19.17
CA THR A 17 -22.75 -4.48 -17.77
C THR A 17 -24.10 -4.21 -17.11
N ARG A 18 -25.20 -4.18 -17.88
CA ARG A 18 -26.56 -3.81 -17.40
C ARG A 18 -27.01 -4.65 -16.19
N ARG A 19 -26.67 -5.93 -16.15
CA ARG A 19 -27.00 -6.80 -15.01
C ARG A 19 -26.21 -6.46 -13.75
N VAL A 20 -25.00 -5.93 -13.90
CA VAL A 20 -24.12 -5.54 -12.80
C VAL A 20 -24.49 -4.13 -12.33
N GLU A 21 -24.79 -3.21 -13.24
CA GLU A 21 -25.21 -1.83 -12.95
C GLU A 21 -26.52 -1.75 -12.16
N VAL A 22 -27.45 -2.68 -12.39
CA VAL A 22 -28.73 -2.76 -11.64
C VAL A 22 -28.55 -3.36 -10.24
N SER A 23 -27.37 -3.90 -9.92
CA SER A 23 -27.11 -4.47 -8.60
C SER A 23 -26.95 -3.39 -7.53
N LEU A 24 -27.56 -3.60 -6.36
CA LEU A 24 -27.37 -2.77 -5.17
C LEU A 24 -25.91 -2.73 -4.66
N LEU A 25 -25.05 -3.61 -5.19
CA LEU A 25 -23.63 -3.71 -4.85
C LEU A 25 -22.70 -3.10 -5.91
N TYR A 26 -23.27 -2.39 -6.89
CA TYR A 26 -22.54 -1.66 -7.92
C TYR A 26 -22.01 -0.35 -7.36
N ASN A 27 -20.74 -0.07 -7.64
CA ASN A 27 -20.10 1.22 -7.47
C ASN A 27 -19.11 1.40 -8.62
N ASP A 28 -18.89 2.62 -9.08
CA ASP A 28 -17.95 2.90 -10.18
C ASP A 28 -16.53 2.42 -9.85
N ASP A 29 -16.11 2.51 -8.57
CA ASP A 29 -14.80 1.99 -8.11
C ASP A 29 -14.74 0.46 -8.02
N LEU A 30 -15.90 -0.21 -7.96
CA LEU A 30 -16.01 -1.67 -7.89
C LEU A 30 -16.32 -2.31 -9.25
N ALA A 31 -16.61 -1.50 -10.25
CA ALA A 31 -16.96 -1.96 -11.58
C ALA A 31 -15.75 -2.66 -12.25
N PRO A 32 -15.99 -3.74 -13.01
CA PRO A 32 -14.93 -4.37 -13.78
C PRO A 32 -14.28 -3.39 -14.77
N VAL A 33 -12.96 -3.33 -14.81
CA VAL A 33 -12.24 -2.41 -15.70
C VAL A 33 -12.24 -2.96 -17.13
N PRO A 34 -12.79 -2.21 -18.13
CA PRO A 34 -12.77 -2.61 -19.54
C PRO A 34 -11.35 -2.76 -20.06
N LEU A 35 -11.13 -3.65 -21.02
CA LEU A 35 -9.80 -3.93 -21.59
C LEU A 35 -9.16 -2.67 -22.19
N ALA A 36 -9.97 -1.81 -22.84
CA ALA A 36 -9.52 -0.54 -23.41
C ALA A 36 -8.94 0.44 -22.36
N ARG A 37 -9.31 0.30 -21.08
CA ARG A 37 -8.80 1.14 -19.99
C ARG A 37 -7.61 0.50 -19.25
N ARG A 38 -7.20 -0.73 -19.60
CA ARG A 38 -6.04 -1.42 -19.00
C ARG A 38 -4.75 -1.00 -19.71
N THR A 39 -4.30 0.22 -19.46
CA THR A 39 -3.14 0.85 -20.13
C THR A 39 -1.78 0.49 -19.52
N TRP A 40 -1.76 -0.32 -18.47
CA TRP A 40 -0.54 -0.63 -17.73
C TRP A 40 0.32 -1.67 -18.47
N SER A 41 1.53 -1.26 -18.85
CA SER A 41 2.54 -2.13 -19.44
C SER A 41 3.36 -2.86 -18.36
N THR A 42 4.13 -3.88 -18.75
CA THR A 42 5.08 -4.57 -17.87
C THR A 42 6.07 -3.61 -17.20
N TYR A 43 6.48 -2.56 -17.91
CA TYR A 43 7.36 -1.52 -17.37
C TYR A 43 6.69 -0.76 -16.22
N ASN A 44 5.41 -0.38 -16.39
CA ASN A 44 4.67 0.33 -15.34
C ASN A 44 4.56 -0.52 -14.07
N TYR A 45 4.35 -1.83 -14.22
CA TYR A 45 4.37 -2.75 -13.08
C TYR A 45 5.76 -2.85 -12.43
N ALA A 46 6.83 -3.02 -13.23
CA ALA A 46 8.18 -3.10 -12.69
C ALA A 46 8.58 -1.82 -11.94
N ALA A 47 8.28 -0.65 -12.52
CA ALA A 47 8.53 0.65 -11.90
C ALA A 47 7.76 0.80 -10.58
N LEU A 48 6.48 0.44 -10.55
CA LEU A 48 5.67 0.47 -9.32
C LEU A 48 6.25 -0.45 -8.23
N TRP A 49 6.68 -1.66 -8.60
CA TRP A 49 7.28 -2.60 -7.65
C TRP A 49 8.61 -2.09 -7.08
N VAL A 50 9.47 -1.50 -7.91
CA VAL A 50 10.74 -0.92 -7.45
C VAL A 50 10.49 0.27 -6.52
N SER A 51 9.54 1.14 -6.86
CA SER A 51 9.13 2.27 -6.02
C SER A 51 8.61 1.78 -4.66
N MET A 52 7.77 0.75 -4.63
CA MET A 52 7.24 0.17 -3.38
C MET A 52 8.32 -0.54 -2.54
N ALA A 53 9.30 -1.18 -3.16
CA ALA A 53 10.40 -1.84 -2.46
C ALA A 53 11.35 -0.84 -1.79
N HIS A 54 11.46 0.36 -2.36
CA HIS A 54 12.26 1.45 -1.83
C HIS A 54 11.56 2.11 -0.64
N CYS A 55 11.75 1.56 0.56
CA CYS A 55 11.22 2.15 1.78
C CYS A 55 12.14 1.93 2.98
N ILE A 56 12.05 2.81 3.98
CA ILE A 56 12.86 2.77 5.21
C ILE A 56 12.73 1.44 5.97
N PRO A 57 11.53 0.84 6.12
CA PRO A 57 11.39 -0.46 6.76
C PRO A 57 12.25 -1.57 6.13
N THR A 58 12.47 -1.55 4.81
CA THR A 58 13.36 -2.52 4.14
C THR A 58 14.80 -2.37 4.61
N TYR A 59 15.27 -1.13 4.77
CA TYR A 59 16.60 -0.86 5.32
C TYR A 59 16.70 -1.25 6.79
N MET A 60 15.66 -0.98 7.57
CA MET A 60 15.58 -1.40 8.96
C MET A 60 15.64 -2.93 9.08
N LEU A 61 14.92 -3.67 8.23
CA LEU A 61 14.95 -5.12 8.19
C LEU A 61 16.37 -5.65 7.91
N ALA A 62 17.05 -5.11 6.90
CA ALA A 62 18.42 -5.50 6.58
C ALA A 62 19.39 -5.20 7.74
N SER A 63 19.29 -4.01 8.34
CA SER A 63 20.10 -3.64 9.49
C SER A 63 19.82 -4.51 10.73
N GLY A 64 18.57 -4.91 10.95
CA GLY A 64 18.15 -5.76 12.05
C GLY A 64 18.67 -7.19 11.93
N LEU A 65 18.65 -7.75 10.71
CA LEU A 65 19.24 -9.06 10.44
C LEU A 65 20.75 -9.05 10.68
N MET A 66 21.44 -7.99 10.25
CA MET A 66 22.86 -7.83 10.55
C MET A 66 23.14 -7.69 12.04
N ALA A 67 22.33 -6.91 12.76
CA ALA A 67 22.43 -6.76 14.21
C ALA A 67 22.20 -8.08 14.96
N SER A 68 21.39 -9.00 14.40
CA SER A 68 21.20 -10.36 14.94
C SER A 68 22.38 -11.31 14.67
N GLY A 69 23.44 -10.86 14.01
CA GLY A 69 24.67 -11.63 13.79
C GLY A 69 24.88 -12.16 12.38
N MET A 70 24.01 -11.82 11.40
CA MET A 70 24.23 -12.19 10.00
C MET A 70 25.24 -11.25 9.32
N ASN A 71 26.08 -11.79 8.44
CA ASN A 71 26.87 -10.94 7.54
C ASN A 71 25.96 -10.25 6.49
N TRP A 72 26.40 -9.14 5.91
CA TRP A 72 25.64 -8.37 4.91
C TRP A 72 25.18 -9.24 3.72
N SER A 73 26.03 -10.17 3.28
CA SER A 73 25.72 -11.07 2.17
C SER A 73 24.68 -12.13 2.54
N GLN A 74 24.73 -12.63 3.79
CA GLN A 74 23.73 -13.57 4.31
C GLN A 74 22.37 -12.88 4.47
N ALA A 75 22.34 -11.68 5.07
CA ALA A 75 21.12 -10.89 5.21
C ALA A 75 20.47 -10.61 3.85
N LEU A 76 21.25 -10.23 2.84
CA LEU A 76 20.77 -9.99 1.48
C LEU A 76 20.14 -11.25 0.86
N VAL A 77 20.82 -12.40 0.95
CA VAL A 77 20.32 -13.67 0.41
C VAL A 77 19.05 -14.11 1.15
N THR A 78 18.99 -13.97 2.47
CA THR A 78 17.79 -14.31 3.26
C THR A 78 16.59 -13.45 2.87
N ILE A 79 16.79 -12.13 2.70
CA ILE A 79 15.73 -11.21 2.24
C ILE A 79 15.27 -11.60 0.83
N LEU A 80 16.20 -11.88 -0.08
CA LEU A 80 15.88 -12.28 -1.45
C LEU A 80 15.07 -13.58 -1.48
N LEU A 81 15.47 -14.58 -0.71
CA LEU A 81 14.76 -15.85 -0.60
C LEU A 81 13.35 -15.65 -0.02
N GLY A 82 13.21 -14.85 1.05
CA GLY A 82 11.92 -14.52 1.63
C GLY A 82 10.97 -13.86 0.62
N ASN A 83 11.45 -12.85 -0.12
CA ASN A 83 10.66 -12.18 -1.15
C ASN A 83 10.30 -13.12 -2.31
N THR A 84 11.20 -14.02 -2.70
CA THR A 84 10.93 -15.02 -3.75
C THR A 84 9.84 -16.00 -3.34
N ILE A 85 9.82 -16.43 -2.08
CA ILE A 85 8.77 -17.32 -1.55
C ILE A 85 7.43 -16.59 -1.55
N VAL A 86 7.41 -15.33 -1.10
CA VAL A 86 6.19 -14.50 -1.05
C VAL A 86 5.69 -14.10 -2.45
N LEU A 87 6.56 -14.07 -3.46
CA LEU A 87 6.17 -13.79 -4.83
C LEU A 87 5.16 -14.81 -5.38
N ILE A 88 5.29 -16.09 -5.00
CA ILE A 88 4.42 -17.17 -5.48
C ILE A 88 2.93 -16.89 -5.15
N PRO A 89 2.52 -16.71 -3.88
CA PRO A 89 1.12 -16.41 -3.56
C PRO A 89 0.67 -15.05 -4.11
N ILE A 90 1.56 -14.07 -4.25
CA ILE A 90 1.23 -12.77 -4.85
C ILE A 90 0.82 -12.95 -6.33
N LEU A 91 1.60 -13.74 -7.10
CA LEU A 91 1.28 -14.00 -8.50
C LEU A 91 -0.04 -14.76 -8.65
N LEU A 92 -0.29 -15.76 -7.79
CA LEU A 92 -1.54 -16.50 -7.77
C LEU A 92 -2.75 -15.60 -7.47
N ASN A 93 -2.63 -14.71 -6.48
CA ASN A 93 -3.68 -13.74 -6.14
C ASN A 93 -3.87 -12.65 -7.19
N SER A 94 -2.86 -12.36 -8.00
CA SER A 94 -2.93 -11.33 -9.05
C SER A 94 -3.67 -11.81 -10.29
N HIS A 95 -3.73 -13.13 -10.54
CA HIS A 95 -4.31 -13.71 -11.75
C HIS A 95 -5.81 -13.38 -11.96
N PRO A 96 -6.70 -13.47 -10.95
CA PRO A 96 -8.11 -13.08 -11.12
C PRO A 96 -8.29 -11.59 -11.46
N GLY A 97 -7.46 -10.73 -10.85
CA GLY A 97 -7.48 -9.28 -11.11
C GLY A 97 -7.10 -8.96 -12.55
N THR A 98 -6.06 -9.59 -13.09
CA THR A 98 -5.61 -9.36 -14.48
C THR A 98 -6.53 -10.00 -15.52
N LYS A 99 -7.08 -11.18 -15.23
CA LYS A 99 -7.97 -11.92 -16.13
C LYS A 99 -9.34 -11.25 -16.28
N TYR A 100 -9.98 -10.92 -15.14
CA TYR A 100 -11.36 -10.42 -15.11
C TYR A 100 -11.47 -8.91 -14.92
N GLY A 101 -10.39 -8.22 -14.52
CA GLY A 101 -10.41 -6.78 -14.25
C GLY A 101 -11.24 -6.40 -13.02
N ILE A 102 -11.45 -7.34 -12.10
CA ILE A 102 -12.25 -7.14 -10.89
C ILE A 102 -11.35 -6.77 -9.69
N PRO A 103 -11.81 -5.89 -8.79
CA PRO A 103 -11.05 -5.57 -7.59
C PRO A 103 -11.14 -6.67 -6.53
N PHE A 104 -10.17 -6.70 -5.60
CA PHE A 104 -10.06 -7.73 -4.57
C PHE A 104 -11.36 -7.96 -3.75
N PRO A 105 -12.10 -6.93 -3.29
CA PRO A 105 -13.35 -7.14 -2.56
C PRO A 105 -14.40 -7.90 -3.37
N VAL A 106 -14.45 -7.67 -4.69
CA VAL A 106 -15.38 -8.38 -5.59
C VAL A 106 -14.94 -9.84 -5.78
N PHE A 107 -13.64 -10.09 -5.89
CA PHE A 107 -13.11 -11.46 -5.92
C PHE A 107 -13.40 -12.22 -4.61
N ALA A 108 -13.24 -11.57 -3.46
CA ALA A 108 -13.52 -12.15 -2.15
C ALA A 108 -14.99 -12.58 -1.99
N ARG A 109 -15.94 -11.92 -2.68
CA ARG A 109 -17.36 -12.30 -2.67
C ARG A 109 -17.60 -13.69 -3.28
N ALA A 110 -16.75 -14.14 -4.20
CA ALA A 110 -16.87 -15.47 -4.79
C ALA A 110 -16.59 -16.59 -3.77
N ALA A 111 -15.71 -16.35 -2.79
CA ALA A 111 -15.33 -17.32 -1.77
C ALA A 111 -16.15 -17.18 -0.47
N TYR A 112 -16.42 -15.96 -0.02
CA TYR A 112 -17.03 -15.67 1.28
C TYR A 112 -18.49 -15.17 1.19
N GLY A 113 -19.03 -15.02 -0.02
CA GLY A 113 -20.33 -14.39 -0.23
C GLY A 113 -20.31 -12.87 -0.08
N THR A 114 -21.46 -12.23 -0.30
CA THR A 114 -21.58 -10.76 -0.29
C THR A 114 -21.28 -10.16 1.08
N LEU A 115 -21.90 -10.68 2.13
CA LEU A 115 -21.70 -10.22 3.51
C LEU A 115 -20.36 -10.69 4.09
N GLY A 116 -19.95 -11.93 3.82
CA GLY A 116 -18.70 -12.49 4.35
C GLY A 116 -17.45 -11.84 3.76
N SER A 117 -17.52 -11.29 2.54
CA SER A 117 -16.40 -10.55 1.92
C SER A 117 -15.93 -9.32 2.70
N ASN A 118 -16.78 -8.78 3.59
CA ASN A 118 -16.40 -7.65 4.44
C ASN A 118 -15.33 -8.02 5.48
N VAL A 119 -15.28 -9.28 5.94
CA VAL A 119 -14.28 -9.72 6.92
C VAL A 119 -12.85 -9.62 6.36
N PRO A 120 -12.49 -10.25 5.22
CA PRO A 120 -11.15 -10.12 4.64
C PRO A 120 -10.85 -8.69 4.19
N ALA A 121 -11.86 -7.92 3.77
CA ALA A 121 -11.69 -6.49 3.45
C ALA A 121 -11.28 -5.68 4.68
N LEU A 122 -11.94 -5.90 5.83
CA LEU A 122 -11.61 -5.23 7.11
C LEU A 122 -10.25 -5.67 7.65
N MET A 123 -9.92 -6.96 7.58
CA MET A 123 -8.59 -7.45 7.98
C MET A 123 -7.49 -6.79 7.17
N ARG A 124 -7.69 -6.66 5.85
CA ARG A 124 -6.75 -5.94 4.97
C ARG A 124 -6.67 -4.45 5.32
N ALA A 125 -7.79 -3.82 5.62
CA ALA A 125 -7.82 -2.42 6.06
C ALA A 125 -7.05 -2.22 7.37
N LEU A 126 -7.20 -3.10 8.35
CA LEU A 126 -6.48 -3.05 9.62
C LEU A 126 -4.97 -3.14 9.41
N VAL A 127 -4.51 -4.08 8.58
CA VAL A 127 -3.08 -4.22 8.23
C VAL A 127 -2.57 -2.97 7.52
N ALA A 128 -3.36 -2.37 6.62
CA ALA A 128 -3.01 -1.11 5.96
C ALA A 128 -2.88 0.05 6.94
N CYS A 129 -3.79 0.15 7.93
CA CYS A 129 -3.69 1.14 9.01
C CYS A 129 -2.43 0.94 9.86
N GLY A 130 -2.06 -0.31 10.17
CA GLY A 130 -0.82 -0.63 10.87
C GLY A 130 0.42 -0.18 10.09
N TRP A 131 0.47 -0.47 8.79
CA TRP A 131 1.55 0.00 7.92
C TRP A 131 1.62 1.51 7.82
N PHE A 132 0.48 2.19 7.69
CA PHE A 132 0.41 3.64 7.71
C PHE A 132 0.96 4.21 9.03
N GLY A 133 0.62 3.61 10.18
CA GLY A 133 1.13 4.02 11.48
C GLY A 133 2.66 3.93 11.58
N ILE A 134 3.25 2.83 11.11
CA ILE A 134 4.71 2.65 11.09
C ILE A 134 5.38 3.69 10.20
N GLN A 135 4.86 3.92 8.99
CA GLN A 135 5.43 4.90 8.07
C GLN A 135 5.29 6.33 8.58
N ALA A 136 4.15 6.66 9.21
CA ALA A 136 3.92 7.94 9.84
C ALA A 136 4.88 8.17 11.03
N TRP A 137 5.18 7.11 11.80
CA TRP A 137 6.16 7.16 12.88
C TRP A 137 7.56 7.48 12.35
N ILE A 138 8.02 6.74 11.35
CA ILE A 138 9.34 6.95 10.74
C ILE A 138 9.43 8.37 10.13
N GLY A 139 8.39 8.84 9.45
CA GLY A 139 8.34 10.20 8.94
C GLY A 139 8.33 11.27 10.04
N GLY A 140 7.66 11.00 11.16
CA GLY A 140 7.69 11.83 12.36
C GLY A 140 9.08 11.93 12.99
N GLU A 141 9.83 10.82 13.02
CA GLU A 141 11.21 10.79 13.50
C GLU A 141 12.15 11.60 12.60
N ALA A 142 11.98 11.50 11.28
CA ALA A 142 12.70 12.35 10.32
C ALA A 142 12.40 13.84 10.55
N LEU A 143 11.14 14.19 10.81
CA LEU A 143 10.73 15.57 11.12
C LEU A 143 11.31 16.05 12.46
N ASP A 144 11.37 15.20 13.48
CA ASP A 144 11.97 15.52 14.77
C ASP A 144 13.48 15.78 14.62
N VAL A 145 14.20 14.97 13.84
CA VAL A 145 15.62 15.21 13.52
C VAL A 145 15.82 16.53 12.76
N PHE A 146 14.93 16.84 11.82
CA PHE A 146 14.94 18.12 11.11
C PHE A 146 14.79 19.30 12.07
N PHE A 147 13.82 19.25 12.99
CA PHE A 147 13.63 20.31 13.97
C PHE A 147 14.78 20.44 14.97
N LYS A 148 15.39 19.33 15.41
CA LYS A 148 16.62 19.37 16.24
C LYS A 148 17.78 20.07 15.56
N THR A 149 17.86 19.98 14.23
CA THR A 149 18.92 20.61 13.44
C THR A 149 18.75 22.12 13.34
N ILE A 150 17.51 22.60 13.27
CA ILE A 150 17.19 24.04 13.17
C ILE A 150 17.13 24.70 14.55
N VAL A 151 16.55 24.00 15.53
CA VAL A 151 16.36 24.48 16.90
C VAL A 151 17.08 23.51 17.84
N PRO A 152 18.32 23.81 18.28
CA PRO A 152 19.08 22.93 19.17
C PRO A 152 18.39 22.65 20.51
N ALA A 153 17.51 23.56 20.96
CA ALA A 153 16.71 23.41 22.17
C ALA A 153 15.42 22.57 21.96
N TRP A 154 15.17 22.06 20.74
CA TRP A 154 13.98 21.28 20.42
C TRP A 154 13.76 20.10 21.38
N PRO A 155 14.76 19.25 21.71
CA PRO A 155 14.54 18.09 22.59
C PRO A 155 14.07 18.44 24.01
N THR A 156 14.38 19.64 24.49
CA THR A 156 14.11 20.08 25.86
C THR A 156 12.95 21.09 25.95
N LEU A 157 12.42 21.54 24.81
CA LEU A 157 11.45 22.64 24.72
C LEU A 157 10.10 22.35 25.39
N LEU A 158 9.65 21.08 25.36
CA LEU A 158 8.31 20.67 25.81
C LEU A 158 8.34 19.75 27.04
N GLY A 159 9.45 19.72 27.78
CA GLY A 159 9.56 18.99 29.06
C GLY A 159 9.88 17.50 28.94
N ALA A 160 9.67 16.77 30.03
CA ALA A 160 10.02 15.35 30.14
C ALA A 160 9.22 14.48 29.16
N GLY A 161 9.90 13.47 28.59
CA GLY A 161 9.33 12.57 27.59
C GLY A 161 8.18 11.70 28.10
N ILE A 162 7.32 11.26 27.19
CA ILE A 162 6.19 10.38 27.45
C ILE A 162 6.49 9.02 26.79
N GLY A 163 6.41 7.93 27.55
CA GLY A 163 6.53 6.57 27.00
C GLY A 163 7.90 6.23 26.40
N GLY A 164 8.99 6.82 26.91
CA GLY A 164 10.36 6.54 26.45
C GLY A 164 10.87 7.43 25.30
N HIS A 165 10.01 8.29 24.73
CA HIS A 165 10.37 9.27 23.70
C HIS A 165 10.11 10.70 24.17
N THR A 166 10.83 11.69 23.63
CA THR A 166 10.61 13.10 23.98
C THR A 166 9.22 13.55 23.54
N THR A 167 8.61 14.48 24.29
CA THR A 167 7.31 15.08 23.93
C THR A 167 7.35 15.74 22.55
N THR A 168 8.54 16.19 22.14
CA THR A 168 8.79 16.78 20.82
C THR A 168 8.77 15.76 19.68
N ALA A 169 9.17 14.51 19.93
CA ALA A 169 9.07 13.42 18.96
C ALA A 169 7.59 13.05 18.71
N TRP A 170 6.79 12.99 19.78
CA TRP A 170 5.34 12.81 19.66
C TRP A 170 4.65 13.95 18.92
N LEU A 171 5.06 15.19 19.17
CA LEU A 171 4.55 16.35 18.42
C LEU A 171 4.93 16.26 16.94
N SER A 172 6.19 15.91 16.62
CA SER A 172 6.66 15.76 15.25
C SER A 172 5.91 14.63 14.52
N PHE A 173 5.63 13.52 15.21
CA PHE A 173 4.74 12.47 14.71
C PHE A 173 3.34 12.99 14.40
N LEU A 174 2.70 13.71 15.34
CA LEU A 174 1.35 14.26 15.13
C LEU A 174 1.32 15.30 14.01
N LEU A 175 2.37 16.12 13.86
CA LEU A 175 2.50 17.05 12.75
C LEU A 175 2.63 16.33 11.41
N PHE A 176 3.47 15.30 11.34
CA PHE A 176 3.64 14.51 10.12
C PHE A 176 2.36 13.73 9.76
N TRP A 177 1.71 13.13 10.76
CA TRP A 177 0.42 12.46 10.59
C TRP A 177 -0.66 13.44 10.11
N GLY A 178 -0.75 14.62 10.74
CA GLY A 178 -1.69 15.67 10.37
C GLY A 178 -1.45 16.20 8.96
N LEU A 179 -0.19 16.33 8.54
CA LEU A 179 0.17 16.67 7.17
C LEU A 179 -0.34 15.61 6.18
N ASN A 180 -0.16 14.32 6.47
CA ASN A 180 -0.67 13.24 5.63
C ASN A 180 -2.20 13.30 5.52
N VAL A 181 -2.90 13.49 6.65
CA VAL A 181 -4.37 13.64 6.66
C VAL A 181 -4.82 14.86 5.87
N PHE A 182 -4.10 15.99 6.00
CA PHE A 182 -4.40 17.21 5.25
C PHE A 182 -4.20 17.04 3.74
N ILE A 183 -3.14 16.35 3.33
CA ILE A 183 -2.89 16.01 1.91
C ILE A 183 -4.04 15.16 1.37
N ILE A 184 -4.46 14.14 2.12
CA ILE A 184 -5.59 13.28 1.74
C ILE A 184 -6.89 14.08 1.64
N TYR A 185 -7.14 14.98 2.60
CA TYR A 185 -8.35 15.82 2.63
C TYR A 185 -8.44 16.78 1.42
N ARG A 186 -7.31 17.26 0.89
CA ARG A 186 -7.28 18.12 -0.32
C ARG A 186 -7.50 17.38 -1.64
N GLY A 187 -7.67 16.06 -1.62
CA GLY A 187 -8.06 15.25 -2.78
C GLY A 187 -6.89 14.66 -3.58
N MET A 188 -7.22 13.70 -4.46
CA MET A 188 -6.27 12.87 -5.21
C MET A 188 -5.36 13.67 -6.16
N ASP A 189 -5.75 14.88 -6.56
CA ASP A 189 -4.94 15.72 -7.47
C ASP A 189 -3.66 16.21 -6.80
N LEU A 190 -3.71 16.51 -5.50
CA LEU A 190 -2.52 16.91 -4.73
C LEU A 190 -1.60 15.72 -4.47
N VAL A 191 -2.18 14.52 -4.25
CA VAL A 191 -1.41 13.27 -4.11
C VAL A 191 -0.64 12.97 -5.39
N ARG A 192 -1.30 13.05 -6.56
CA ARG A 192 -0.62 12.84 -7.86
C ARG A 192 0.48 13.85 -8.12
N ALA A 193 0.26 15.11 -7.73
CA ALA A 193 1.28 16.16 -7.87
C ALA A 193 2.50 15.87 -6.99
N VAL A 194 2.30 15.43 -5.74
CA VAL A 194 3.42 15.08 -4.84
C VAL A 194 4.13 13.81 -5.29
N GLU A 195 3.40 12.77 -5.71
CA GLU A 195 3.97 11.52 -6.22
C GLU A 195 4.82 11.71 -7.48
N ASN A 196 4.44 12.64 -8.38
CA ASN A 196 5.23 12.93 -9.57
C ASN A 196 6.55 13.68 -9.26
N TRP A 197 6.69 14.24 -8.06
CA TRP A 197 7.87 15.00 -7.64
C TRP A 197 8.82 14.21 -6.74
N ALA A 198 8.36 13.09 -6.17
CA ALA A 198 9.10 12.23 -5.25
C ALA A 198 9.82 11.09 -5.99
#